data_AF-A0AA40GAM0-F1
#
_entry.id   AF-A0AA40GAM0-F1
#
_cell.length_a   1.000
_cell.length_b   1.000
_cell.length_c   1.000
_cell.angle_alpha   90.00
_cell.angle_beta   90.00
_cell.angle_gamma   90.00
#
_symmetry.space_group_name_H-M   'P 1'
#
loop_
_entity.id
_entity.type
_entity.pdbx_description
1 polymer ?
#
loop_
_entity_poly.entity_id
_entity_poly.type
_entity_poly.pdbx_seq_one_letter_code
_entity_poly.pdbx_strand_id
1 'polypeptide(L)'
;MNIFIAEPADPCSLSPCGLNSQCRASNGQAICSCSPTFLGSPPMCRPECTISTDCTTNRACKNRKCIDPCPGICGINARCEAINHSPICSCNVGYTGDPFVRCFKVTSEYLGLS
;
A
#
# COMPACT_ATOMS: atom_id res chain seq x y z
N MET A 1 -12.42 57.69 2.77
CA MET A 1 -13.10 56.40 2.99
C MET A 1 -12.40 55.39 2.10
N ASN A 2 -11.50 54.58 2.64
CA ASN A 2 -10.88 53.51 1.87
C ASN A 2 -11.82 52.32 1.92
N ILE A 3 -12.50 52.07 0.81
CA ILE A 3 -13.22 50.81 0.58
C ILE A 3 -12.13 49.76 0.43
N PHE A 4 -11.84 49.03 1.52
CA PHE A 4 -11.19 47.74 1.43
C PHE A 4 -12.19 46.81 0.75
N ILE A 5 -12.11 46.68 -0.57
CA ILE A 5 -12.67 45.52 -1.23
C ILE A 5 -11.79 44.37 -0.73
N ALA A 6 -12.24 43.68 0.33
CA ALA A 6 -11.66 42.39 0.66
C ALA A 6 -11.89 41.53 -0.59
N GLU A 7 -10.80 41.15 -1.28
CA GLU A 7 -10.88 40.10 -2.29
C GLU A 7 -11.67 38.93 -1.67
N PRO A 8 -12.58 38.28 -2.43
CA PRO A 8 -13.34 37.17 -1.88
C PRO A 8 -12.34 36.18 -1.27
N ALA A 9 -12.41 36.03 0.05
CA ALA A 9 -11.46 35.22 0.79
C ALA A 9 -11.45 33.83 0.15
N ASP A 10 -10.26 33.34 -0.21
CA ASP A 10 -10.12 32.01 -0.81
C ASP A 10 -10.81 31.01 0.12
N PRO A 11 -11.88 30.32 -0.33
CA PRO A 11 -12.62 29.41 0.52
C PRO A 11 -11.77 28.22 0.99
N CYS A 12 -10.60 27.97 0.38
CA CYS A 12 -9.65 26.94 0.82
C CYS A 12 -8.62 27.45 1.84
N SER A 13 -8.52 28.76 2.08
CA SER A 13 -7.74 29.31 3.19
C SER A 13 -8.40 28.87 4.50
N LEU A 14 -7.62 28.37 5.48
CA LEU A 14 -8.09 27.73 6.73
C LEU A 14 -8.43 26.23 6.66
N SER A 15 -8.10 25.53 5.56
CA SER A 15 -8.16 24.05 5.49
C SER A 15 -9.54 23.44 5.85
N PRO A 16 -10.66 23.91 5.29
CA PRO A 16 -12.02 23.45 5.67
C PRO A 16 -12.30 21.97 5.32
N CYS A 17 -11.51 21.37 4.42
CA CYS A 17 -11.72 20.01 3.93
C CYS A 17 -11.17 18.91 4.84
N GLY A 18 -10.51 19.24 5.93
CA GLY A 18 -9.92 18.26 6.85
C GLY A 18 -8.68 17.56 6.30
N LEU A 19 -8.13 16.64 7.10
CA LEU A 19 -6.88 15.95 6.81
C LEU A 19 -7.03 14.97 5.64
N ASN A 20 -5.96 14.83 4.85
CA ASN A 20 -5.89 13.95 3.69
C ASN A 20 -6.94 14.25 2.60
N SER A 21 -7.38 15.50 2.53
CA SER A 21 -8.29 16.02 1.51
C SER A 21 -7.60 17.06 0.66
N GLN A 22 -8.02 17.16 -0.60
CA GLN A 22 -7.70 18.25 -1.51
C GLN A 22 -8.87 19.23 -1.56
N CYS A 23 -8.57 20.53 -1.48
CA CYS A 23 -9.54 21.61 -1.60
C CYS A 23 -9.41 22.27 -2.97
N ARG A 24 -10.54 22.50 -3.63
CA ARG A 24 -10.62 23.31 -4.85
C ARG A 24 -11.69 24.37 -4.70
N ALA A 25 -11.32 25.63 -4.88
CA ALA A 25 -12.27 26.74 -4.91
C ALA A 25 -13.12 26.67 -6.20
N SER A 26 -14.44 26.81 -6.08
CA SER A 26 -15.37 26.88 -7.20
C SER A 26 -16.56 27.75 -6.81
N ASN A 27 -16.83 28.81 -7.58
CA ASN A 27 -17.92 29.78 -7.31
C ASN A 27 -17.89 30.34 -5.86
N GLY A 28 -16.70 30.63 -5.33
CA GLY A 28 -16.54 31.13 -3.96
C GLY A 28 -16.79 30.09 -2.86
N GLN A 29 -16.92 28.81 -3.20
CA GLN A 29 -17.10 27.71 -2.26
C GLN A 29 -15.92 26.74 -2.29
N ALA A 30 -15.65 26.11 -1.14
CA ALA A 30 -14.67 25.03 -1.04
C ALA A 30 -15.30 23.71 -1.51
N ILE A 31 -14.77 23.13 -2.59
CA ILE A 31 -15.11 21.77 -3.00
C ILE A 31 -14.01 20.84 -2.48
N CYS A 32 -14.41 19.89 -1.64
CA CYS A 32 -13.51 18.94 -1.00
C CYS A 32 -13.58 17.58 -1.68
N SER A 33 -12.43 16.93 -1.84
CA SER A 33 -12.34 15.50 -2.19
C SER A 33 -11.18 14.87 -1.42
N CYS A 34 -11.22 13.55 -1.22
CA CYS A 34 -10.06 12.88 -0.63
C CYS A 34 -8.86 12.94 -1.59
N SER A 35 -7.67 13.14 -1.04
CA SER A 35 -6.43 13.06 -1.80
C SER A 35 -6.25 11.65 -2.40
N PRO A 36 -5.43 11.49 -3.45
CA PRO A 36 -5.16 10.18 -4.03
C PRO A 36 -4.77 9.17 -2.95
N THR A 37 -5.28 7.94 -3.06
CA THR A 37 -5.08 6.80 -2.12
C THR A 37 -5.83 6.86 -0.79
N PHE A 38 -6.57 7.94 -0.50
CA PHE A 38 -7.47 8.00 0.65
C PHE A 38 -8.91 7.68 0.25
N LEU A 39 -9.62 7.04 1.16
CA LEU A 39 -10.99 6.55 0.99
C LEU A 39 -11.95 7.31 1.89
N GLY A 40 -13.23 7.31 1.50
CA GLY A 40 -14.31 7.96 2.22
C GLY A 40 -14.66 9.33 1.62
N SER A 41 -15.19 10.21 2.48
CA SER A 41 -15.60 11.55 2.10
C SER A 41 -15.01 12.57 3.08
N PRO A 42 -14.53 13.73 2.62
CA PRO A 42 -14.10 14.81 3.50
C PRO A 42 -15.19 15.20 4.51
N PRO A 43 -14.82 15.61 5.74
CA PRO A 43 -13.46 15.75 6.26
C PRO A 43 -12.85 14.44 6.81
N MET A 44 -13.56 13.31 6.69
CA MET A 44 -13.18 12.01 7.25
C MET A 44 -12.52 11.10 6.20
N CYS A 45 -11.51 11.63 5.51
CA CYS A 45 -10.69 10.83 4.59
C CYS A 45 -9.71 9.97 5.37
N ARG A 46 -9.74 8.65 5.12
CA ARG A 46 -8.90 7.66 5.81
C ARG A 46 -8.05 6.87 4.82
N PRO A 47 -6.88 6.37 5.23
CA PRO A 47 -6.12 5.45 4.40
C PRO A 47 -6.87 4.14 4.17
N GLU A 48 -6.41 3.33 3.22
CA GLU A 48 -6.92 1.96 3.04
C GLU A 48 -6.63 1.10 4.28
N CYS A 49 -5.42 1.25 4.85
CA CYS A 49 -4.99 0.55 6.06
C CYS A 49 -4.07 1.42 6.92
N THR A 50 -4.03 1.09 8.20
CA THR A 50 -3.03 1.58 9.16
C THR A 50 -2.15 0.46 9.69
N ILE A 51 -2.70 -0.76 9.75
CA ILE A 51 -2.02 -1.98 10.17
C ILE A 51 -2.37 -3.13 9.21
N SER A 52 -1.53 -4.17 9.14
CA SER A 52 -1.74 -5.26 8.18
C SER A 52 -3.05 -6.02 8.40
N THR A 53 -3.57 -6.09 9.63
CA THR A 53 -4.86 -6.73 9.94
C THR A 53 -6.07 -5.98 9.39
N ASP A 54 -5.90 -4.74 8.90
CA ASP A 54 -6.94 -4.02 8.14
C ASP A 54 -7.08 -4.59 6.71
N CYS A 55 -6.07 -5.32 6.23
CA CYS A 55 -6.03 -5.93 4.91
C CYS A 55 -6.56 -7.37 4.92
N THR A 56 -6.87 -7.92 3.75
CA THR A 56 -7.10 -9.36 3.59
C THR A 56 -5.84 -10.16 3.98
N THR A 57 -6.00 -11.42 4.38
CA THR A 57 -4.91 -12.26 4.93
C THR A 57 -3.74 -12.48 3.97
N ASN A 58 -3.96 -12.32 2.66
CA ASN A 58 -2.96 -12.40 1.60
C ASN A 58 -2.30 -11.05 1.24
N ARG A 59 -2.54 -9.98 2.02
CA ARG A 59 -1.99 -8.63 1.78
C ARG A 59 -1.41 -8.04 3.05
N ALA A 60 -0.45 -7.12 2.92
CA ALA A 60 0.16 -6.42 4.04
C ALA A 60 -0.04 -4.90 3.91
N CYS A 61 -0.11 -4.20 5.04
CA CYS A 61 -0.19 -2.75 5.01
C CYS A 61 1.22 -2.16 4.81
N LYS A 62 1.43 -1.50 3.67
CA LYS A 62 2.68 -0.77 3.38
C LYS A 62 2.33 0.60 2.83
N ASN A 63 2.88 1.65 3.45
CA ASN A 63 2.60 3.03 3.06
C ASN A 63 1.10 3.33 2.91
N ARG A 64 0.30 2.90 3.90
CA ARG A 64 -1.15 3.13 3.97
C ARG A 64 -1.98 2.43 2.88
N LYS A 65 -1.40 1.45 2.19
CA LYS A 65 -2.04 0.68 1.13
C LYS A 65 -1.89 -0.82 1.39
N CYS A 66 -2.94 -1.60 1.10
CA CYS A 66 -2.90 -3.05 1.18
C CYS A 66 -2.26 -3.62 -0.09
N ILE A 67 -1.03 -4.11 0.04
CA ILE A 67 -0.25 -4.63 -1.09
C ILE A 67 0.02 -6.12 -0.94
N ASP A 68 0.34 -6.78 -2.06
CA ASP A 68 0.91 -8.13 -2.04
C ASP A 68 2.34 -8.05 -1.44
N PRO A 69 2.65 -8.80 -0.35
CA PRO A 69 3.98 -8.79 0.23
C PRO A 69 5.03 -9.61 -0.58
N CYS A 70 4.63 -10.38 -1.58
CA CYS A 70 5.52 -11.30 -2.30
C CYS A 70 6.53 -10.71 -3.28
N PRO A 71 6.22 -9.65 -4.06
CA PRO A 71 7.11 -9.17 -5.10
C PRO A 71 8.52 -8.81 -4.59
N GLY A 72 9.53 -9.48 -5.14
CA GLY A 72 10.95 -9.20 -4.85
C GLY A 72 11.50 -9.76 -3.54
N ILE A 73 10.74 -10.59 -2.82
CA ILE A 73 11.18 -11.16 -1.53
C ILE A 73 11.89 -12.52 -1.66
N CYS A 74 11.37 -13.41 -2.51
CA CYS A 74 11.91 -14.76 -2.64
C CYS A 74 13.04 -14.85 -3.67
N GLY A 75 13.95 -15.81 -3.44
CA GLY A 75 15.11 -16.07 -4.26
C GLY A 75 14.79 -16.78 -5.58
N ILE A 76 15.84 -17.06 -6.37
CA ILE A 76 15.71 -17.71 -7.68
C ILE A 76 15.22 -19.16 -7.51
N ASN A 77 14.27 -19.60 -8.35
CA ASN A 77 13.61 -20.91 -8.28
C ASN A 77 12.84 -21.18 -6.97
N ALA A 78 12.45 -20.12 -6.26
CA ALA A 78 11.51 -20.18 -5.16
C ALA A 78 10.15 -19.60 -5.57
N ARG A 79 9.09 -20.09 -4.93
CA ARG A 79 7.73 -19.54 -4.98
C ARG A 79 7.44 -18.77 -3.70
N CYS A 80 6.63 -17.73 -3.82
CA CYS A 80 6.13 -16.95 -2.70
C CYS A 80 4.65 -17.22 -2.46
N GLU A 81 4.28 -17.36 -1.20
CA GLU A 81 2.88 -17.38 -0.76
C GLU A 81 2.69 -16.36 0.37
N ALA A 82 1.68 -15.50 0.26
CA ALA A 82 1.33 -14.56 1.32
C ALA A 82 0.46 -15.26 2.37
N ILE A 83 0.99 -15.47 3.57
CA ILE A 83 0.30 -16.11 4.68
C ILE A 83 0.29 -15.16 5.87
N ASN A 84 -0.91 -14.82 6.37
CA ASN A 84 -1.10 -13.90 7.50
C ASN A 84 -0.27 -12.61 7.35
N HIS A 85 -0.43 -11.96 6.21
CA HIS A 85 0.24 -10.71 5.85
C HIS A 85 1.76 -10.80 5.69
N SER A 86 2.34 -12.01 5.73
CA SER A 86 3.79 -12.25 5.61
C SER A 86 4.11 -13.01 4.33
N PRO A 87 5.21 -12.67 3.64
CA PRO A 87 5.68 -13.44 2.49
C PRO A 87 6.40 -14.70 2.99
N ILE A 88 5.94 -15.87 2.55
CA ILE A 88 6.55 -17.16 2.84
C ILE A 88 7.17 -17.70 1.56
N CYS A 89 8.49 -17.91 1.59
CA CYS A 89 9.24 -18.44 0.47
C CYS A 89 9.46 -19.94 0.62
N SER A 90 9.21 -20.70 -0.45
CA SER A 90 9.55 -22.12 -0.52
C SER A 90 10.18 -22.45 -1.87
N CYS A 91 11.09 -23.43 -1.91
CA CYS A 91 11.63 -23.89 -3.18
C CYS A 91 10.53 -24.51 -4.05
N ASN A 92 10.64 -24.33 -5.36
CA ASN A 92 9.75 -24.99 -6.31
C ASN A 92 9.85 -26.52 -6.19
N VAL A 93 8.82 -27.24 -6.66
CA VAL A 93 8.80 -28.71 -6.66
C VAL A 93 10.03 -29.24 -7.40
N GLY A 94 10.78 -30.14 -6.75
CA GLY A 94 12.03 -30.70 -7.28
C GLY A 94 13.27 -29.79 -7.10
N TYR A 95 13.18 -28.73 -6.29
CA TYR A 95 14.30 -27.88 -5.92
C TYR A 95 14.53 -27.88 -4.40
N THR A 96 15.76 -27.58 -3.97
CA THR A 96 16.20 -27.49 -2.56
C THR A 96 17.21 -26.35 -2.38
N GLY A 97 17.48 -25.94 -1.14
CA GLY A 97 18.38 -24.84 -0.80
C GLY A 97 17.72 -23.76 0.05
N ASP A 98 18.23 -22.54 -0.02
CA ASP A 98 17.67 -21.38 0.69
C ASP A 98 16.66 -20.64 -0.22
N PRO A 99 15.36 -20.64 0.12
CA PRO A 99 14.32 -20.03 -0.71
C PRO A 99 14.34 -18.49 -0.71
N PHE A 100 15.12 -17.84 0.16
CA PHE A 100 15.33 -16.38 0.13
C PHE A 100 16.51 -15.98 -0.75
N VAL A 101 17.40 -16.91 -1.08
CA VAL A 101 18.59 -16.66 -1.91
C VAL A 101 18.45 -17.34 -3.26
N ARG A 102 18.46 -18.68 -3.27
CA ARG A 102 18.41 -19.50 -4.47
C ARG A 102 18.15 -20.95 -4.12
N CYS A 103 17.24 -21.56 -4.88
CA CYS A 103 17.05 -23.00 -4.90
C CYS A 103 17.73 -23.65 -6.12
N PHE A 104 18.22 -24.87 -5.90
CA PHE A 104 18.92 -25.72 -6.87
C PHE A 104 18.09 -26.96 -7.16
N LYS A 105 18.17 -27.47 -8.40
CA LYS A 105 17.45 -28.68 -8.79
C LYS A 105 17.98 -29.87 -7.99
N VAL A 106 17.10 -30.69 -7.43
CA VAL A 106 17.46 -31.92 -6.74
C VAL A 106 18.02 -32.91 -7.78
N THR A 107 19.26 -33.35 -7.58
CA THR A 107 19.91 -34.42 -8.38
C THR A 107 19.94 -35.73 -7.60
N SER A 108 20.15 -36.87 -8.27
CA SER A 108 20.22 -38.19 -7.61
C SER A 108 21.36 -38.28 -6.59
N GLU A 109 22.46 -37.55 -6.82
CA GLU A 109 23.58 -37.42 -5.89
C GLU A 109 23.15 -36.81 -4.55
N TYR A 110 22.14 -35.93 -4.54
CA TYR A 110 21.59 -35.34 -3.32
C TYR A 110 20.63 -36.26 -2.56
N LEU A 111 20.10 -37.28 -3.24
CA LEU A 111 19.21 -38.29 -2.65
C LEU A 111 19.97 -39.50 -2.08
N GLY A 112 21.31 -39.50 -2.15
CA GLY A 112 22.12 -40.63 -1.70
C GLY A 112 21.83 -41.93 -2.45
N LEU A 113 21.35 -41.83 -3.70
CA LEU A 113 20.97 -42.97 -4.54
C LEU A 113 22.13 -43.43 -5.46
N SER A 114 23.36 -43.34 -4.99
CA SER A 114 24.56 -43.86 -5.68
C SER A 114 24.89 -45.28 -5.23
#